data_AF-A0A497HQY7-F1
#
_entry.id   AF-A0A497HQY7-F1
#
_cell.length_a   1.000
_cell.length_b   1.000
_cell.length_c   1.000
_cell.angle_alpha   90.00
_cell.angle_beta   90.00
_cell.angle_gamma   90.00
#
_symmetry.space_group_name_H-M   'P 1'
#
loop_
_entity.id
_entity.type
_entity.pdbx_description
1 polymer ?
#
loop_
_entity_poly.entity_id
_entity_poly.type
_entity_poly.pdbx_seq_one_letter_code
_entity_poly.pdbx_strand_id
1 'polypeptide(L)'
;FTYLKVPDEKLKDKAIESVKERVTSLRQQGFEGGQEEVMQALAEGFSTALSVEFSPGKLFPGELRMAEELKVRKYGSEEWLFRRRLP
;
A
#
# COMPACT_ATOMS: atom_id res chain seq x y z
N PHE A 1 1.96 1.60 15.23
CA PHE A 1 3.38 1.59 14.79
C PHE A 1 4.22 0.58 15.59
N THR A 2 3.78 -0.67 15.71
CA THR A 2 4.44 -1.67 16.57
C THR A 2 5.48 -2.52 15.82
N TYR A 3 5.41 -2.54 14.49
CA TYR A 3 6.22 -3.43 13.64
C TYR A 3 7.35 -2.74 12.86
N LEU A 4 7.45 -1.40 12.89
CA LEU A 4 8.57 -0.70 12.27
C LEU A 4 9.78 -0.73 13.21
N LYS A 5 10.79 -1.55 12.90
CA LYS A 5 12.08 -1.55 13.60
C LYS A 5 12.97 -0.43 13.04
N VAL A 6 13.04 0.70 13.74
CA VAL A 6 14.08 1.73 13.51
C VAL A 6 15.33 1.32 14.31
N PRO A 7 16.57 1.45 13.81
CA PRO A 7 17.77 1.17 14.61
C PRO A 7 17.95 2.25 15.70
N ASP A 8 18.50 1.85 16.85
CA ASP A 8 18.78 2.64 18.08
C ASP A 8 17.59 3.13 18.91
N GLU A 9 17.57 2.72 20.19
CA GLU A 9 16.54 3.10 21.19
C GLU A 9 16.38 4.62 21.37
N LYS A 10 17.45 5.41 21.28
CA LYS A 10 17.37 6.87 21.40
C LYS A 10 16.95 7.60 20.10
N LEU A 11 17.11 6.97 18.94
CA LEU A 11 16.71 7.51 17.64
C LEU A 11 15.30 7.04 17.24
N LYS A 12 14.86 5.87 17.72
CA LYS A 12 13.51 5.32 17.54
C LYS A 12 12.43 6.30 17.95
N ASP A 13 12.52 6.86 19.16
CA ASP A 13 11.46 7.73 19.68
C ASP A 13 11.30 8.97 18.81
N LYS A 14 12.39 9.69 18.54
CA LYS A 14 12.37 10.86 17.66
C LYS A 14 11.96 10.54 16.22
N ALA A 15 12.39 9.41 15.66
CA ALA A 15 12.05 9.02 14.29
C ALA A 15 10.57 8.62 14.17
N ILE A 16 10.07 7.80 15.10
CA ILE A 16 8.65 7.39 15.15
C ILE A 16 7.76 8.60 15.42
N GLU A 17 8.18 9.51 16.31
CA GLU A 17 7.47 10.76 16.59
C GLU A 17 7.44 11.65 15.34
N SER A 18 8.56 11.86 14.64
CA SER A 18 8.58 12.64 13.39
C SER A 18 7.72 12.03 12.26
N VAL A 19 7.64 10.70 12.19
CA VAL A 19 6.76 10.03 11.21
C VAL A 19 5.31 10.23 11.60
N LYS A 20 4.97 10.08 12.89
CA LYS A 20 3.61 10.33 13.40
C LYS A 20 3.16 11.77 13.20
N GLU A 21 4.08 12.75 13.30
CA GLU A 21 3.77 14.16 13.02
C GLU A 21 3.43 14.42 11.55
N ARG A 22 3.91 13.59 10.62
CA ARG A 22 3.75 13.79 9.17
C ARG A 22 2.70 12.91 8.51
N VAL A 23 2.16 11.94 9.23
CA VAL A 23 1.15 11.02 8.71
C VAL A 23 -0.17 11.26 9.42
N THR A 24 -1.25 11.25 8.64
CA THR A 24 -2.61 11.29 9.15
C THR A 24 -3.41 10.20 8.46
N SER A 25 -4.52 9.80 9.06
CA SER A 25 -5.50 8.90 8.43
C SER A 25 -6.71 9.69 7.96
N LEU A 26 -7.40 9.20 6.93
CA LEU A 26 -8.65 9.81 6.45
C LEU A 26 -9.67 9.97 7.59
N ARG A 27 -9.73 8.98 8.50
CA ARG A 27 -10.59 9.03 9.69
C ARG A 27 -10.24 10.16 10.65
N GLN A 28 -8.96 10.43 10.86
CA GLN A 28 -8.52 11.60 11.66
C GLN A 28 -8.79 12.93 10.96
N GLN A 29 -9.04 12.93 9.65
CA GLN A 29 -9.45 14.11 8.89
C GLN A 29 -10.98 14.24 8.76
N GLY A 30 -11.75 13.44 9.52
CA GLY A 30 -13.22 13.51 9.55
C GLY A 30 -13.92 12.67 8.48
N PHE A 31 -13.20 11.84 7.73
CA PHE A 31 -13.82 10.89 6.82
C PHE A 31 -14.29 9.64 7.57
N GLU A 32 -15.60 9.48 7.68
CA GLU A 32 -16.20 8.32 8.37
C GLU A 32 -16.48 7.13 7.44
N GLY A 33 -16.23 7.33 6.16
CA GLY A 33 -16.56 6.39 5.11
C GLY A 33 -15.79 5.07 5.11
N GLY A 34 -16.28 4.16 4.28
CA GLY A 34 -15.76 2.81 4.10
C GLY A 34 -14.66 2.71 3.04
N GLN A 35 -14.00 1.55 2.95
CA GLN A 35 -13.00 1.26 1.91
C GLN A 35 -13.58 1.42 0.50
N GLU A 36 -14.82 0.98 0.28
CA GLU A 36 -15.48 1.03 -1.03
C GLU A 36 -15.65 2.48 -1.51
N GLU A 37 -16.04 3.39 -0.63
CA GLU A 37 -16.20 4.81 -0.96
C GLU A 37 -14.85 5.46 -1.33
N VAL A 38 -13.78 5.07 -0.64
CA VAL A 38 -12.42 5.50 -1.00
C VAL A 38 -12.03 4.95 -2.38
N MET A 39 -12.31 3.68 -2.65
CA MET A 39 -12.01 3.05 -3.93
C MET A 39 -12.78 3.71 -5.08
N GLN A 40 -14.06 4.02 -4.88
CA GLN A 40 -14.89 4.72 -5.85
C GLN A 40 -14.38 6.14 -6.09
N ALA A 41 -14.11 6.92 -5.04
CA ALA A 41 -13.60 8.28 -5.17
C ALA A 41 -12.25 8.32 -5.92
N LEU A 42 -11.38 7.33 -5.68
CA LEU A 42 -10.14 7.17 -6.45
C LEU A 42 -10.44 6.87 -7.92
N ALA A 43 -11.30 5.90 -8.22
CA ALA A 43 -11.65 5.55 -9.60
C ALA A 43 -12.23 6.75 -10.38
N GLU A 44 -13.13 7.52 -9.76
CA GLU A 44 -13.70 8.74 -10.33
C GLU A 44 -12.65 9.84 -10.54
N GLY A 45 -11.77 10.03 -9.55
CA GLY A 45 -10.66 10.99 -9.64
C GLY A 45 -9.70 10.65 -10.78
N PHE A 46 -9.33 9.38 -10.93
CA PHE A 46 -8.50 8.92 -12.05
C PHE A 46 -9.22 9.02 -13.39
N SER A 47 -10.51 8.68 -13.45
CA SER A 47 -11.33 8.81 -14.66
C SER A 47 -11.31 10.25 -15.17
N THR A 48 -11.52 11.20 -14.27
CA THR A 48 -11.48 12.64 -14.57
C THR A 48 -10.09 13.08 -15.01
N ALA A 49 -9.05 12.73 -14.23
CA ALA A 49 -7.68 13.16 -14.48
C ALA A 49 -7.10 12.61 -15.80
N LEU A 50 -7.49 11.40 -16.18
CA LEU A 50 -7.02 10.73 -17.39
C LEU A 50 -8.00 10.88 -18.57
N SER A 51 -9.19 11.42 -18.35
CA SER A 51 -10.27 11.51 -19.33
C SER A 51 -10.64 10.16 -19.97
N VAL A 52 -10.79 9.14 -19.13
CA VAL A 52 -11.14 7.76 -19.55
C VAL A 52 -12.25 7.20 -18.68
N GLU A 53 -13.06 6.30 -19.24
CA GLU A 53 -14.07 5.58 -18.48
C GLU A 53 -13.51 4.25 -17.97
N PHE A 54 -13.67 3.98 -16.67
CA PHE A 54 -13.33 2.70 -16.07
C PHE A 54 -14.57 1.82 -15.93
N SER A 55 -14.45 0.56 -16.32
CA SER A 55 -15.46 -0.48 -16.09
C SER A 55 -14.94 -1.54 -15.14
N PRO A 56 -15.75 -2.04 -14.18
CA PRO A 56 -15.36 -3.16 -13.32
C PRO A 56 -14.93 -4.38 -14.14
N GLY A 57 -13.69 -4.83 -13.94
CA GLY A 57 -13.12 -6.01 -14.59
C GLY A 57 -12.84 -7.13 -13.58
N LYS A 58 -12.77 -8.36 -14.08
CA LYS A 58 -12.25 -9.51 -13.33
C LYS A 58 -10.88 -9.88 -13.88
N LEU A 59 -10.02 -10.41 -13.02
CA LEU A 59 -8.74 -10.96 -13.46
C LEU A 59 -8.98 -12.14 -14.41
N PHE A 60 -8.28 -12.13 -15.54
CA PHE A 60 -8.31 -13.22 -16.51
C PHE A 60 -7.55 -14.45 -15.98
N PRO A 61 -7.90 -15.67 -16.42
CA PRO A 61 -7.20 -16.87 -15.98
C PRO A 61 -5.68 -16.84 -16.21
N GLY A 62 -5.21 -16.17 -17.26
CA GLY A 62 -3.77 -15.99 -17.52
C GLY A 62 -3.08 -15.09 -16.48
N GLU A 63 -3.74 -14.01 -16.07
CA GLU A 63 -3.24 -13.08 -15.05
C GLU A 63 -3.18 -13.76 -13.69
N LEU A 64 -4.20 -14.54 -13.34
CA LEU A 64 -4.23 -15.33 -12.11
C LEU A 64 -3.09 -16.35 -12.05
N ARG A 65 -2.84 -17.07 -13.16
CA ARG A 65 -1.70 -17.99 -13.25
C ARG A 65 -0.37 -17.27 -13.06
N MET A 66 -0.18 -16.13 -13.74
CA MET A 66 1.03 -15.33 -13.60
C MET A 66 1.22 -14.81 -12.18
N ALA A 67 0.14 -14.35 -11.53
CA ALA A 67 0.18 -13.90 -10.14
C ALA A 67 0.62 -15.02 -9.19
N GLU A 68 0.11 -16.25 -9.37
CA GLU A 68 0.52 -17.39 -8.56
C GLU A 68 1.98 -17.80 -8.82
N GLU A 69 2.43 -17.80 -10.07
CA GLU A 69 3.84 -18.05 -10.40
C GLU A 69 4.76 -17.01 -9.75
N LEU A 70 4.39 -15.72 -9.80
CA LEU A 70 5.15 -14.64 -9.19
C LEU A 70 5.18 -14.74 -7.66
N LYS A 71 4.07 -15.15 -7.05
CA LYS A 71 4.00 -15.41 -5.61
C LYS A 71 4.97 -16.51 -5.21
N VAL A 72 4.96 -17.66 -5.90
CA VAL A 72 5.83 -18.80 -5.58
C VAL A 72 7.30 -18.47 -5.84
N ARG A 73 7.62 -17.89 -7.01
CA ARG A 73 9.01 -17.71 -7.45
C ARG A 73 9.69 -16.48 -6.85
N LYS A 74 8.91 -15.50 -6.36
CA LYS A 74 9.44 -14.20 -5.99
C LYS A 74 8.78 -13.66 -4.74
N TYR A 75 7.55 -13.15 -4.84
CA TYR A 75 6.96 -12.31 -3.79
C TYR A 75 6.72 -13.03 -2.47
N GLY A 76 6.60 -14.37 -2.47
CA GLY A 76 6.51 -15.21 -1.28
C GLY A 76 7.83 -15.86 -0.84
N SER A 77 8.93 -15.66 -1.58
CA SER A 77 10.23 -16.21 -1.19
C SER A 77 10.86 -15.40 -0.05
N GLU A 78 11.53 -16.07 0.88
CA GLU A 78 12.28 -15.39 1.94
C GLU A 78 13.36 -14.47 1.38
N GLU A 79 14.06 -14.91 0.32
CA GLU A 79 15.07 -14.11 -0.35
C GLU A 79 14.50 -12.74 -0.77
N TRP A 80 13.30 -12.72 -1.35
CA TRP A 80 12.64 -11.48 -1.73
C TRP A 80 12.12 -10.67 -0.54
N LEU A 81 11.44 -11.31 0.41
CA LEU A 81 10.84 -10.65 1.57
C LEU A 81 11.88 -10.00 2.49
N PHE A 82 13.06 -10.61 2.63
CA PHE A 82 14.17 -10.09 3.43
C PHE A 82 15.24 -9.38 2.60
N ARG A 83 14.99 -9.16 1.30
CA ARG A 83 15.92 -8.46 0.42
C ARG A 83 16.14 -7.03 0.91
N ARG A 84 17.29 -6.79 1.54
CA ARG A 84 17.74 -5.43 1.86
C ARG A 84 18.43 -4.87 0.62
N ARG A 85 17.84 -3.83 0.01
CA ARG A 85 18.66 -2.93 -0.82
C ARG A 85 19.53 -2.16 0.15
N LEU A 86 20.81 -2.55 0.26
CA LEU A 86 21.79 -1.69 0.90
C LEU A 86 21.83 -0.38 0.09
N PRO A 87 21.83 0.79 0.76
CA PRO A 87 21.95 2.09 0.10
C PRO A 87 23.29 2.24 -0.63
#